data_AF-A0AAN5CNY6-F1
#
_entry.id   AF-A0AAN5CNY6-F1
#
_cell.length_a   1.000
_cell.length_b   1.000
_cell.length_c   1.000
_cell.angle_alpha   90.00
_cell.angle_beta   90.00
_cell.angle_gamma   90.00
#
_symmetry.space_group_name_H-M   'P 1'
#
loop_
_entity.id
_entity.type
_entity.pdbx_description
1 polymer ?
#
loop_
_entity_poly.entity_id
_entity_poly.type
_entity_poly.pdbx_seq_one_letter_code
_entity_poly.pdbx_strand_id
1 'polypeptide(L)'
;MNKNVLAETVREQLEQIDNTYTALHTLISSCEKGASAELTQKLKNFEQCLSDIHKIRLTLSDLKETKQKQKDKIEDLRRQISLKDELIDSFARSDIIGDFESQGIFLLLKQNVCPSSDERNNEMIICCNCNSIILRVGDGVWMEGNEKEIPLARQAKGTDVTHTETLQGWWTVKDMFTFENVGFTNSVDGIRYLTCADCDYGPIGRVTEENLHIVAPSRVKMG
;
A
#
# COMPACT_ATOMS: atom_id res chain seq x y z
N MET A 1 -9.01 -4.08 0.45
CA MET A 1 -10.08 -3.70 1.41
C MET A 1 -11.26 -4.62 1.19
N ASN A 2 -11.69 -5.30 2.26
CA ASN A 2 -12.54 -6.48 2.21
C ASN A 2 -13.96 -6.12 1.74
N LYS A 3 -14.45 -6.74 0.65
CA LYS A 3 -15.79 -6.47 0.07
C LYS A 3 -16.92 -6.63 1.10
N ASN A 4 -16.69 -7.49 2.10
CA ASN A 4 -17.61 -7.68 3.22
C ASN A 4 -17.79 -6.43 4.07
N VAL A 5 -16.74 -5.65 4.33
CA VAL A 5 -16.82 -4.46 5.20
C VAL A 5 -17.66 -3.36 4.54
N LEU A 6 -17.48 -3.14 3.23
CA LEU A 6 -18.27 -2.14 2.50
C LEU A 6 -19.74 -2.54 2.38
N ALA A 7 -20.04 -3.82 2.19
CA ALA A 7 -21.40 -4.33 2.15
C ALA A 7 -22.10 -4.21 3.52
N GLU A 8 -21.36 -4.42 4.61
CA GLU A 8 -21.83 -4.21 5.97
C GLU A 8 -22.17 -2.74 6.23
N THR A 9 -21.24 -1.83 5.89
CA THR A 9 -21.46 -0.38 6.06
C THR A 9 -22.64 0.14 5.26
N VAL A 10 -22.84 -0.33 4.02
CA VAL A 10 -24.00 0.08 3.21
C VAL A 10 -25.31 -0.43 3.81
N ARG A 11 -25.31 -1.64 4.40
CA ARG A 11 -26.48 -2.21 5.05
C ARG A 11 -26.86 -1.44 6.31
N GLU A 12 -25.87 -1.10 7.14
CA GLU A 12 -26.06 -0.28 8.34
C GLU A 12 -26.62 1.12 7.99
N GLN A 13 -26.14 1.72 6.89
CA GLN A 13 -26.64 3.01 6.44
C GLN A 13 -28.08 2.96 5.93
N LEU A 14 -28.46 1.89 5.22
CA LEU A 14 -29.85 1.69 4.78
C LEU A 14 -30.80 1.51 5.97
N GLU A 15 -30.38 0.78 6.99
CA GLU A 15 -31.15 0.59 8.22
C GLU A 15 -31.32 1.91 8.99
N GLN A 16 -30.28 2.75 9.06
CA GLN A 16 -30.39 4.09 9.64
C GLN A 16 -31.40 4.98 8.90
N ILE A 17 -31.44 4.90 7.56
CA ILE A 17 -32.38 5.68 6.74
C ILE A 17 -33.82 5.23 7.03
N ASP A 18 -34.08 3.93 7.12
CA ASP A 18 -35.42 3.39 7.38
C ASP A 18 -35.93 3.72 8.79
N ASN A 19 -35.05 3.65 9.78
CA ASN A 19 -35.33 4.09 11.15
C ASN A 19 -35.68 5.58 11.20
N THR A 20 -34.98 6.40 10.41
CA THR A 20 -35.24 7.84 10.32
C THR A 20 -36.60 8.13 9.68
N TYR A 21 -36.93 7.44 8.59
CA TYR A 21 -38.22 7.56 7.92
C TYR A 21 -39.38 7.23 8.87
N THR A 22 -39.24 6.17 9.66
CA THR A 22 -40.24 5.74 10.64
C THR A 22 -40.42 6.78 11.77
N ALA A 23 -39.32 7.36 12.25
CA ALA A 23 -39.37 8.44 13.26
C ALA A 23 -40.08 9.68 12.73
N LEU A 24 -39.79 10.06 11.48
CA LEU A 24 -40.45 11.13 10.73
C LEU A 24 -41.96 10.94 10.62
N HIS A 25 -42.37 9.75 10.21
CA HIS A 25 -43.79 9.41 10.05
C HIS A 25 -44.55 9.48 11.39
N THR A 26 -43.91 9.03 12.47
CA THR A 26 -44.45 9.11 13.83
C THR A 26 -44.59 10.56 14.31
N LEU A 27 -43.67 11.42 13.89
CA LEU A 27 -43.65 12.84 14.22
C LEU A 27 -44.81 13.58 13.59
N ILE A 28 -45.01 13.38 12.28
CA ILE A 28 -46.13 13.93 11.51
C ILE A 28 -47.47 13.51 12.16
N SER A 29 -47.61 12.23 12.52
CA SER A 29 -48.83 11.73 13.17
C SER A 29 -49.06 12.30 14.58
N SER A 30 -48.01 12.74 15.27
CA SER A 30 -48.12 13.46 16.55
C SER A 30 -48.41 14.95 16.39
N CYS A 31 -47.95 15.59 15.31
CA CYS A 31 -48.33 16.96 14.96
C CYS A 31 -49.84 17.08 14.77
N GLU A 32 -50.46 16.10 14.10
CA GLU A 32 -51.91 16.04 13.87
C GLU A 32 -52.74 15.92 15.16
N LYS A 33 -52.13 15.47 16.27
CA LYS A 33 -52.79 15.21 17.56
C LYS A 33 -52.63 16.32 18.61
N GLY A 34 -51.85 17.38 18.34
CA GLY A 34 -51.85 18.62 19.14
C GLY A 34 -51.09 18.64 20.47
N ALA A 35 -50.11 17.75 20.70
CA ALA A 35 -49.32 17.72 21.94
C ALA A 35 -48.05 18.62 21.87
N SER A 36 -48.16 19.91 22.22
CA SER A 36 -47.12 20.95 21.98
C SER A 36 -45.71 20.66 22.57
N ALA A 37 -45.62 20.13 23.80
CA ALA A 37 -44.32 19.79 24.40
C ALA A 37 -43.67 18.56 23.76
N GLU A 38 -44.49 17.54 23.45
CA GLU A 38 -44.05 16.34 22.74
C GLU A 38 -43.62 16.68 21.31
N LEU A 39 -44.35 17.58 20.65
CA LEU A 39 -44.04 18.12 19.34
C LEU A 39 -42.69 18.84 19.31
N THR A 40 -42.39 19.66 20.32
CA THR A 40 -41.13 20.39 20.41
C THR A 40 -39.94 19.45 20.56
N GLN A 41 -40.05 18.43 21.40
CA GLN A 41 -39.00 17.42 21.56
C GLN A 41 -38.81 16.60 20.28
N LYS A 42 -39.92 16.22 19.65
CA LYS A 42 -39.91 15.49 18.38
C LYS A 42 -39.25 16.31 17.28
N LEU A 43 -39.57 17.59 17.13
CA LEU A 43 -38.93 18.51 16.17
C LEU A 43 -37.41 18.59 16.35
N LYS A 44 -36.92 18.68 17.60
CA LYS A 44 -35.47 18.63 17.87
C LYS A 44 -34.85 17.30 17.44
N ASN A 45 -35.52 16.18 17.72
CA ASN A 45 -35.03 14.86 17.30
C ASN A 45 -35.00 14.76 15.77
N PHE A 46 -35.97 15.34 15.07
CA PHE A 46 -36.01 15.36 13.61
C PHE A 46 -34.90 16.22 13.01
N GLU A 47 -34.65 17.40 13.58
CA GLU A 47 -33.55 18.27 13.18
C GLU A 47 -32.19 17.56 13.34
N GLN A 48 -32.01 16.84 14.43
CA GLN A 48 -30.83 16.00 14.65
C GLN A 48 -30.72 14.90 13.57
N CYS A 49 -31.83 14.25 13.24
CA CYS A 49 -31.88 13.22 12.21
C CYS A 49 -31.53 13.76 10.81
N LEU A 50 -32.01 14.97 10.48
CA LEU A 50 -31.65 15.66 9.23
C LEU A 50 -30.15 15.99 9.17
N SER A 51 -29.57 16.42 10.30
CA SER A 51 -28.13 16.67 10.41
C SER A 51 -27.32 15.39 10.17
N ASP A 52 -27.77 14.27 10.73
CA ASP A 52 -27.08 12.99 10.58
C ASP A 52 -27.22 12.42 9.16
N ILE A 53 -28.39 12.56 8.51
CA ILE A 53 -28.56 12.27 7.08
C ILE A 53 -27.60 13.11 6.23
N HIS A 54 -27.44 14.39 6.55
CA HIS A 54 -26.54 15.26 5.80
C HIS A 54 -25.09 14.78 5.89
N LYS A 55 -24.64 14.34 7.07
CA LYS A 55 -23.30 13.76 7.25
C LYS A 55 -23.13 12.47 6.47
N ILE A 56 -24.12 11.57 6.51
CA ILE A 56 -24.10 10.31 5.74
C ILE A 56 -24.01 10.58 4.23
N ARG A 57 -24.73 11.59 3.73
CA ARG A 57 -24.66 12.00 2.32
C ARG A 57 -23.24 12.44 1.93
N LEU A 58 -22.56 13.20 2.79
CA LEU A 58 -21.19 13.63 2.55
C LEU A 58 -20.23 12.43 2.48
N THR A 59 -20.32 11.51 3.45
CA THR A 59 -19.46 10.32 3.46
C THR A 59 -19.71 9.40 2.26
N LEU A 60 -20.96 9.25 1.81
CA LEU A 60 -21.30 8.52 0.59
C LEU A 60 -20.71 9.17 -0.67
N SER A 61 -20.68 10.50 -0.73
CA SER A 61 -20.04 11.23 -1.83
C SER A 61 -18.55 10.94 -1.91
N ASP A 62 -17.85 11.00 -0.77
CA ASP A 62 -16.41 10.75 -0.69
C ASP A 62 -16.05 9.30 -1.07
N LEU A 63 -16.87 8.34 -0.65
CA LEU A 63 -16.71 6.93 -1.02
C LEU A 63 -16.91 6.72 -2.53
N LYS A 64 -17.90 7.40 -3.13
CA LYS A 64 -18.16 7.34 -4.58
C LYS A 64 -16.96 7.89 -5.37
N GLU A 65 -16.42 9.03 -4.97
CA GLU A 65 -15.23 9.60 -5.61
C GLU A 65 -13.99 8.70 -5.46
N THR A 66 -13.78 8.13 -4.28
CA THR A 66 -12.66 7.21 -4.03
C THR A 66 -12.75 5.95 -4.89
N LYS A 67 -13.95 5.36 -5.00
CA LYS A 67 -14.21 4.20 -5.86
C LYS A 67 -13.95 4.52 -7.34
N GLN A 68 -14.32 5.71 -7.79
CA GLN A 68 -14.07 6.13 -9.17
C GLN A 68 -12.57 6.24 -9.45
N LYS A 69 -11.81 6.92 -8.58
CA LYS A 69 -10.34 7.02 -8.69
C LYS A 69 -9.67 5.65 -8.74
N GLN A 70 -10.14 4.69 -7.94
CA GLN A 70 -9.63 3.32 -7.97
C GLN A 70 -9.95 2.61 -9.28
N LYS A 71 -11.16 2.80 -9.83
CA LYS A 71 -11.55 2.22 -11.12
C LYS A 71 -10.67 2.76 -12.25
N ASP A 72 -10.45 4.07 -12.28
CA ASP A 72 -9.61 4.73 -13.30
C ASP A 72 -8.18 4.20 -13.24
N LYS A 73 -7.62 4.01 -12.04
CA LYS A 73 -6.28 3.44 -11.85
C LYS A 73 -6.17 1.99 -12.33
N ILE A 74 -7.21 1.19 -12.14
CA ILE A 74 -7.24 -0.21 -12.64
C ILE A 74 -7.29 -0.22 -14.17
N GLU A 75 -8.08 0.67 -14.79
CA GLU A 75 -8.14 0.79 -16.24
C GLU A 75 -6.80 1.21 -16.84
N ASP A 76 -6.11 2.16 -16.20
CA ASP A 76 -4.77 2.59 -16.63
C ASP A 76 -3.74 1.45 -16.53
N LEU A 77 -3.69 0.75 -15.38
CA LEU A 77 -2.79 -0.39 -15.21
C LEU A 77 -3.04 -1.50 -16.24
N ARG A 78 -4.30 -1.77 -16.58
CA ARG A 78 -4.65 -2.74 -17.64
C ARG A 78 -4.15 -2.30 -19.00
N ARG A 79 -4.23 -1.00 -19.32
CA ARG A 79 -3.68 -0.45 -20.57
C ARG A 79 -2.16 -0.61 -20.61
N GLN A 80 -1.47 -0.33 -19.51
CA GLN A 80 -0.02 -0.49 -19.43
C GLN A 80 0.41 -1.96 -19.61
N ILE A 81 -0.31 -2.90 -18.99
CA ILE A 81 -0.07 -4.34 -19.17
C ILE A 81 -0.24 -4.73 -20.64
N SER A 82 -1.34 -4.29 -21.30
CA SER A 82 -1.57 -4.56 -22.72
C SER A 82 -0.41 -4.09 -23.61
N LEU A 83 0.11 -2.88 -23.36
CA LEU A 83 1.24 -2.35 -24.13
C LEU A 83 2.54 -3.13 -23.86
N LYS A 84 2.76 -3.55 -22.61
CA LYS A 84 3.93 -4.36 -22.25
C LYS A 84 3.84 -5.75 -22.88
N ASP A 85 2.68 -6.38 -22.88
CA ASP A 85 2.45 -7.68 -23.52
C ASP A 85 2.65 -7.61 -25.05
N GLU A 86 2.12 -6.57 -25.70
CA GLU A 86 2.35 -6.33 -27.14
C GLU A 86 3.84 -6.15 -27.48
N LEU A 87 4.58 -5.47 -26.61
CA LEU A 87 6.01 -5.26 -26.76
C LEU A 87 6.79 -6.56 -26.53
N ILE A 88 6.44 -7.35 -25.50
CA ILE A 88 7.00 -8.68 -25.25
C ILE A 88 6.77 -9.58 -26.46
N ASP A 89 5.57 -9.58 -27.03
CA ASP A 89 5.25 -10.34 -28.24
C ASP A 89 6.05 -9.87 -29.46
N SER A 90 6.41 -8.58 -29.52
CA SER A 90 7.27 -8.06 -30.59
C SER A 90 8.72 -8.53 -30.48
N PHE A 91 9.25 -8.66 -29.27
CA PHE A 91 10.59 -9.19 -29.01
C PHE A 91 10.65 -10.71 -29.18
N ALA A 92 9.63 -11.45 -28.71
CA ALA A 92 9.50 -12.89 -28.94
C ALA A 92 9.43 -13.27 -30.43
N ARG A 93 8.97 -12.35 -31.30
CA ARG A 93 8.99 -12.52 -32.76
C ARG A 93 10.32 -12.14 -33.41
N SER A 94 11.20 -11.42 -32.71
CA SER A 94 12.43 -10.84 -33.26
C SER A 94 13.71 -11.57 -32.81
N ASP A 95 13.65 -12.44 -31.79
CA ASP A 95 14.79 -13.26 -31.37
C ASP A 95 14.79 -14.64 -32.05
N ILE A 96 15.53 -14.69 -33.17
CA ILE A 96 16.45 -15.76 -33.60
C ILE A 96 16.32 -17.08 -32.82
N ILE A 97 15.37 -17.92 -33.21
CA ILE A 97 15.44 -19.38 -32.94
C ILE A 97 16.24 -19.98 -34.08
N GLY A 98 17.56 -19.87 -33.96
CA GLY A 98 18.52 -20.71 -34.67
C GLY A 98 19.20 -21.61 -33.64
N ASP A 99 18.83 -22.89 -33.65
CA ASP A 99 19.60 -24.04 -33.15
C ASP A 99 20.53 -23.79 -31.94
N PHE A 100 20.03 -24.05 -30.73
CA PHE A 100 20.87 -24.76 -29.75
C PHE A 100 20.02 -25.59 -28.79
N GLU A 101 20.15 -26.89 -28.93
CA GLU A 101 19.50 -27.93 -28.15
C GLU A 101 19.87 -27.84 -26.66
N SER A 102 18.85 -28.05 -25.83
CA SER A 102 18.86 -28.83 -24.59
C SER A 102 20.22 -29.09 -23.92
N GLN A 103 20.52 -28.29 -22.87
CA GLN A 103 21.14 -28.76 -21.62
C GLN A 103 21.15 -27.62 -20.59
N GLY A 104 20.55 -27.85 -19.41
CA GLY A 104 20.89 -27.06 -18.21
C GLY A 104 19.79 -26.33 -17.46
N ILE A 105 18.56 -26.85 -17.41
CA ILE A 105 17.76 -26.68 -16.18
C ILE A 105 18.44 -27.59 -15.16
N PHE A 106 19.16 -27.01 -14.20
CA PHE A 106 19.55 -27.54 -12.87
C PHE A 106 20.98 -27.14 -12.48
N LEU A 107 21.08 -26.48 -11.31
CA LEU A 107 22.29 -26.15 -10.53
C LEU A 107 23.32 -25.18 -11.13
N LEU A 108 23.45 -24.01 -10.50
CA LEU A 108 24.69 -23.64 -9.78
C LEU A 108 24.35 -22.78 -8.55
N LEU A 109 24.33 -23.43 -7.38
CA LEU A 109 24.55 -22.78 -6.10
C LEU A 109 26.06 -22.51 -5.92
N LYS A 110 26.34 -21.39 -5.24
CA LYS A 110 27.63 -20.93 -4.69
C LYS A 110 28.65 -20.38 -5.70
N GLN A 111 28.69 -19.06 -5.78
CA GLN A 111 29.92 -18.30 -5.61
C GLN A 111 29.59 -16.90 -5.09
N ASN A 112 30.38 -16.44 -4.12
CA ASN A 112 30.38 -15.06 -3.63
C ASN A 112 30.78 -14.14 -4.78
N VAL A 113 29.79 -13.67 -5.54
CA VAL A 113 29.99 -12.72 -6.61
C VAL A 113 29.60 -11.35 -6.07
N CYS A 114 30.61 -10.53 -5.80
CA CYS A 114 30.46 -9.08 -5.82
C CYS A 114 29.92 -8.74 -7.23
N PRO A 115 28.76 -8.05 -7.38
CA PRO A 115 28.16 -7.88 -8.68
C PRO A 115 29.04 -6.98 -9.54
N SER A 116 29.70 -7.60 -10.53
CA SER A 116 30.47 -6.96 -11.59
C SER A 116 29.62 -6.69 -12.84
N SER A 117 28.30 -6.58 -12.67
CA SER A 117 27.36 -6.03 -13.64
C SER A 117 26.43 -5.08 -12.89
N ASP A 118 26.67 -3.77 -13.04
CA ASP A 118 25.92 -2.70 -12.37
C ASP A 118 24.48 -2.60 -12.93
N GLU A 119 23.62 -3.58 -12.64
CA GLU A 119 22.20 -3.44 -12.87
C GLU A 119 21.65 -2.45 -11.84
N ARG A 120 21.53 -1.20 -12.27
CA ARG A 120 21.05 -0.10 -11.45
C ARG A 120 19.54 0.08 -11.62
N ASN A 121 18.89 0.68 -10.63
CA ASN A 121 17.48 1.01 -10.73
C ASN A 121 17.23 2.05 -11.85
N ASN A 122 16.32 1.73 -12.76
CA ASN A 122 15.96 2.59 -13.90
C ASN A 122 14.88 3.64 -13.57
N GLU A 123 14.23 3.50 -12.42
CA GLU A 123 13.18 4.40 -11.92
C GLU A 123 13.54 4.86 -10.50
N MET A 124 12.94 5.95 -10.04
CA MET A 124 13.15 6.40 -8.66
C MET A 124 12.56 5.37 -7.69
N ILE A 125 13.22 5.13 -6.58
CA ILE A 125 12.69 4.28 -5.51
C ILE A 125 12.05 5.21 -4.48
N ILE A 126 10.75 5.04 -4.27
CA ILE A 126 9.96 5.89 -3.38
C ILE A 126 9.29 5.08 -2.26
N CYS A 127 9.01 5.75 -1.13
CA CYS A 127 8.30 5.17 0.00
C CYS A 127 6.91 4.69 -0.42
N CYS A 128 6.55 3.45 -0.07
CA CYS A 128 5.23 2.92 -0.43
C CYS A 128 4.06 3.58 0.32
N ASN A 129 4.33 4.28 1.43
CA ASN A 129 3.32 4.90 2.29
C ASN A 129 3.07 6.39 1.97
N CYS A 130 4.13 7.19 1.77
CA CYS A 130 4.02 8.64 1.57
C CYS A 130 4.62 9.18 0.25
N ASN A 131 5.19 8.31 -0.60
CA ASN A 131 5.88 8.67 -1.85
C ASN A 131 7.14 9.54 -1.69
N SER A 132 7.70 9.66 -0.47
CA SER A 132 9.01 10.27 -0.25
C SER A 132 10.09 9.55 -1.06
N ILE A 133 11.01 10.30 -1.66
CA ILE A 133 12.08 9.74 -2.50
C ILE A 133 13.13 9.09 -1.58
N ILE A 134 13.42 7.82 -1.83
CA ILE A 134 14.44 7.04 -1.10
C ILE A 134 15.75 7.00 -1.90
N LEU A 135 15.69 6.68 -3.19
CA LEU A 135 16.85 6.66 -4.11
C LEU A 135 16.47 7.27 -5.45
N ARG A 136 17.41 7.99 -6.08
CA ARG A 136 17.24 8.45 -7.46
C ARG A 136 17.54 7.33 -8.44
N VAL A 137 17.22 7.58 -9.70
CA VAL A 137 17.56 6.68 -10.82
C VAL A 137 19.07 6.47 -10.84
N GLY A 138 19.51 5.21 -10.87
CA GLY A 138 20.93 4.86 -10.95
C GLY A 138 21.65 4.63 -9.61
N ASP A 139 21.03 4.98 -8.48
CA ASP A 139 21.71 5.01 -7.18
C ASP A 139 21.74 3.65 -6.46
N GLY A 140 20.74 2.80 -6.72
CA GLY A 140 20.64 1.46 -6.16
C GLY A 140 21.18 0.42 -7.14
N VAL A 141 22.06 -0.45 -6.66
CA VAL A 141 22.57 -1.60 -7.44
C VAL A 141 21.81 -2.86 -7.02
N TRP A 142 21.24 -3.57 -7.98
CA TRP A 142 20.50 -4.80 -7.73
C TRP A 142 21.43 -5.92 -7.24
N MET A 143 21.03 -6.58 -6.17
CA MET A 143 21.63 -7.79 -5.66
C MET A 143 20.58 -8.90 -5.67
N GLU A 144 20.76 -9.86 -6.56
CA GLU A 144 19.93 -11.06 -6.62
C GLU A 144 20.29 -12.03 -5.49
N GLY A 145 19.28 -12.71 -4.95
CA GLY A 145 19.45 -13.63 -3.83
C GLY A 145 19.76 -12.92 -2.50
N ASN A 146 20.28 -13.67 -1.53
CA ASN A 146 20.59 -13.24 -0.15
C ASN A 146 19.36 -13.06 0.75
N GLU A 147 18.76 -14.18 1.16
CA GLU A 147 17.66 -14.21 2.11
C GLU A 147 18.05 -13.56 3.45
N LYS A 148 17.35 -12.49 3.81
CA LYS A 148 17.49 -11.84 5.12
C LYS A 148 16.16 -11.79 5.85
N GLU A 149 16.23 -12.10 7.13
CA GLU A 149 15.14 -11.87 8.05
C GLU A 149 15.08 -10.39 8.45
N ILE A 150 13.88 -9.82 8.40
CA ILE A 150 13.60 -8.42 8.74
C ILE A 150 12.26 -8.35 9.49
N PRO A 151 12.12 -7.47 10.49
CA PRO A 151 10.82 -7.23 11.14
C PRO A 151 9.75 -6.81 10.14
N LEU A 152 8.51 -7.21 10.41
CA LEU A 152 7.36 -6.69 9.65
C LEU A 152 7.30 -5.16 9.79
N ALA A 153 7.03 -4.46 8.69
CA ALA A 153 6.90 -3.00 8.70
C ALA A 153 5.76 -2.45 9.58
N ARG A 154 4.86 -3.33 10.04
CA ARG A 154 3.88 -3.01 11.08
C ARG A 154 3.79 -4.19 12.02
N GLN A 155 4.07 -3.94 13.29
CA GLN A 155 3.89 -4.92 14.37
C GLN A 155 2.45 -4.88 14.87
N ALA A 156 1.94 -6.02 15.34
CA ALA A 156 0.64 -6.07 16.00
C ALA A 156 0.69 -5.35 17.36
N LYS A 157 -0.39 -4.67 17.74
CA LYS A 157 -0.47 -4.01 19.05
C LYS A 157 -0.73 -5.05 20.13
N GLY A 158 0.03 -5.00 21.22
CA GLY A 158 -0.20 -5.83 22.41
C GLY A 158 0.51 -7.19 22.42
N THR A 159 1.44 -7.42 21.50
CA THR A 159 2.34 -8.60 21.50
C THR A 159 3.76 -8.17 21.83
N ASP A 160 4.40 -8.87 22.76
CA ASP A 160 5.81 -8.65 23.13
C ASP A 160 6.80 -9.35 22.17
N VAL A 161 6.26 -10.06 21.17
CA VAL A 161 7.02 -10.79 20.17
C VAL A 161 7.12 -9.93 18.90
N THR A 162 8.34 -9.67 18.46
CA THR A 162 8.59 -9.03 17.16
C THR A 162 8.38 -10.06 16.07
N HIS A 163 7.39 -9.83 15.21
CA HIS A 163 7.16 -10.66 14.04
C HIS A 163 8.09 -10.24 12.91
N THR A 164 8.70 -11.24 12.29
CA THR A 164 9.67 -11.12 11.20
C THR A 164 9.16 -11.80 9.93
N GLU A 165 9.75 -11.44 8.81
CA GLU A 165 9.59 -12.10 7.52
C GLU A 165 10.96 -12.29 6.87
N THR A 166 11.07 -13.28 5.98
CA THR A 166 12.28 -13.48 5.17
C THR A 166 12.07 -12.86 3.79
N LEU A 167 12.95 -11.95 3.40
CA LEU A 167 12.96 -11.31 2.09
C LEU A 167 14.22 -11.66 1.31
N GLN A 168 14.12 -11.64 -0.01
CA GLN A 168 15.22 -11.89 -0.94
C GLN A 168 15.22 -10.83 -2.06
N GLY A 169 16.40 -10.56 -2.62
CA GLY A 169 16.59 -9.51 -3.61
C GLY A 169 16.62 -8.12 -2.97
N TRP A 170 17.65 -7.33 -3.29
CA TRP A 170 17.91 -6.07 -2.59
C TRP A 170 18.42 -5.00 -3.54
N TRP A 171 17.97 -3.77 -3.32
CA TRP A 171 18.67 -2.58 -3.81
C TRP A 171 19.77 -2.22 -2.84
N THR A 172 21.00 -2.23 -3.32
CA THR A 172 22.18 -2.03 -2.48
C THR A 172 22.80 -0.67 -2.71
N VAL A 173 23.22 -0.06 -1.60
CA VAL A 173 23.76 1.29 -1.57
C VAL A 173 24.97 1.29 -0.64
N LYS A 174 26.13 1.69 -1.18
CA LYS A 174 27.39 1.67 -0.43
C LYS A 174 27.48 2.81 0.58
N ASP A 175 27.08 4.00 0.19
CA ASP A 175 27.19 5.21 1.00
C ASP A 175 25.82 5.68 1.49
N MET A 176 25.72 6.00 2.78
CA MET A 176 24.47 6.51 3.37
C MET A 176 24.05 7.85 2.76
N PHE A 177 25.01 8.64 2.27
CA PHE A 177 24.74 9.94 1.65
C PHE A 177 24.12 9.85 0.25
N THR A 178 24.03 8.64 -0.32
CA THR A 178 23.34 8.40 -1.59
C THR A 178 21.82 8.36 -1.42
N PHE A 179 21.31 8.14 -0.20
CA PHE A 179 19.87 8.21 0.05
C PHE A 179 19.36 9.65 0.07
N GLU A 180 18.13 9.85 -0.41
CA GLU A 180 17.46 11.14 -0.34
C GLU A 180 16.75 11.33 1.03
N ASN A 181 15.75 10.50 1.34
CA ASN A 181 14.95 10.63 2.58
C ASN A 181 14.82 9.31 3.34
N VAL A 182 15.94 8.82 3.90
CA VAL A 182 15.99 7.60 4.71
C VAL A 182 16.35 7.89 6.17
N GLY A 183 15.65 7.24 7.09
CA GLY A 183 15.96 7.20 8.51
C GLY A 183 16.67 5.89 8.90
N PHE A 184 17.43 5.94 9.98
CA PHE A 184 18.10 4.77 10.56
C PHE A 184 17.58 4.53 11.97
N THR A 185 17.19 3.29 12.27
CA THR A 185 16.81 2.92 13.63
C THR A 185 18.03 2.83 14.54
N ASN A 186 17.79 2.86 15.85
CA ASN A 186 18.76 2.38 16.82
C ASN A 186 19.12 0.92 16.52
N SER A 187 20.34 0.54 16.89
CA SER A 187 20.82 -0.83 16.73
C SER A 187 20.12 -1.74 17.75
N VAL A 188 19.50 -2.81 17.25
CA VAL A 188 18.95 -3.90 18.06
C VAL A 188 19.69 -5.17 17.61
N ASP A 189 20.34 -5.85 18.54
CA ASP A 189 21.19 -7.02 18.28
C ASP A 189 22.28 -6.79 17.20
N GLY A 190 22.80 -5.56 17.14
CA GLY A 190 23.83 -5.16 16.16
C GLY A 190 23.27 -4.80 14.78
N ILE A 191 21.96 -4.91 14.57
CA ILE A 191 21.31 -4.61 13.29
C ILE A 191 20.64 -3.24 13.36
N ARG A 192 20.95 -2.39 12.37
CA ARG A 192 20.24 -1.13 12.12
C ARG A 192 19.30 -1.31 10.94
N TYR A 193 18.08 -0.82 11.07
CA TYR A 193 17.08 -0.86 10.01
C TYR A 193 16.91 0.50 9.34
N LEU A 194 16.47 0.48 8.08
CA LEU A 194 16.15 1.68 7.32
C LEU A 194 14.65 1.93 7.41
N THR A 195 14.25 3.19 7.62
CA THR A 195 12.85 3.66 7.62
C THR A 195 12.70 4.83 6.65
N CYS A 196 11.47 5.16 6.27
CA CYS A 196 11.19 6.41 5.57
C CYS A 196 11.39 7.59 6.53
N ALA A 197 12.17 8.61 6.15
CA ALA A 197 12.40 9.77 7.02
C ALA A 197 11.15 10.64 7.23
N ASP A 198 10.24 10.70 6.24
CA ASP A 198 9.07 11.59 6.31
C ASP A 198 7.86 11.03 7.06
N CYS A 199 7.70 9.70 7.12
CA CYS A 199 6.50 9.08 7.69
C CYS A 199 6.78 7.92 8.65
N ASP A 200 8.06 7.69 8.97
CA ASP A 200 8.55 6.61 9.83
C ASP A 200 8.10 5.19 9.43
N TYR A 201 7.58 5.02 8.21
CA TYR A 201 7.21 3.72 7.71
C TYR A 201 8.47 2.86 7.54
N GLY A 202 8.47 1.70 8.19
CA GLY A 202 9.55 0.73 8.03
C GLY A 202 9.45 -0.42 9.04
N PRO A 203 10.41 -1.35 8.98
CA PRO A 203 11.64 -1.22 8.20
C PRO A 203 11.44 -1.46 6.69
N ILE A 204 12.06 -0.62 5.87
CA ILE A 204 12.11 -0.76 4.40
C ILE A 204 13.39 -1.45 3.92
N GLY A 205 14.34 -1.66 4.83
CA GLY A 205 15.66 -2.21 4.56
C GLY A 205 16.46 -2.39 5.83
N ARG A 206 17.72 -2.82 5.71
CA ARG A 206 18.66 -2.93 6.83
C ARG A 206 20.10 -2.64 6.43
N VAL A 207 20.96 -2.44 7.42
CA VAL A 207 22.42 -2.37 7.23
C VAL A 207 22.99 -3.78 7.42
N THR A 208 23.82 -4.25 6.50
CA THR A 208 24.53 -5.53 6.63
C THR A 208 25.74 -5.41 7.55
N GLU A 209 26.29 -6.55 7.94
CA GLU A 209 27.53 -6.63 8.74
C GLU A 209 28.73 -5.96 8.03
N GLU A 210 28.70 -5.88 6.71
CA GLU A 210 29.71 -5.24 5.86
C GLU A 210 29.50 -3.73 5.70
N ASN A 211 28.59 -3.13 6.48
CA ASN A 211 28.14 -1.73 6.33
C ASN A 211 27.54 -1.41 4.94
N LEU A 212 27.01 -2.41 4.24
CA LEU A 212 26.23 -2.20 3.02
C LEU A 212 24.78 -1.91 3.39
N HIS A 213 24.18 -0.89 2.77
CA HIS A 213 22.79 -0.55 3.00
C HIS A 213 21.93 -1.27 1.97
N ILE A 214 20.95 -2.06 2.43
CA ILE A 214 20.09 -2.85 1.55
C ILE A 214 18.62 -2.45 1.73
N VAL A 215 17.93 -2.17 0.64
CA VAL A 215 16.51 -1.79 0.59
C VAL A 215 15.70 -2.89 -0.09
N ALA A 216 14.62 -3.31 0.56
CA ALA A 216 13.77 -4.38 0.07
C ALA A 216 12.80 -3.85 -1.00
N PRO A 217 12.80 -4.42 -2.23
CA PRO A 217 11.91 -3.97 -3.30
C PRO A 217 10.43 -4.15 -2.95
N SER A 218 10.08 -5.16 -2.15
CA SER A 218 8.71 -5.41 -1.68
C SER A 218 8.19 -4.37 -0.68
N ARG A 219 9.07 -3.52 -0.12
CA ARG A 219 8.74 -2.50 0.90
C ARG A 219 8.75 -1.07 0.36
N VAL A 220 9.05 -0.89 -0.92
CA VAL A 220 9.12 0.39 -1.63
C VAL A 220 8.32 0.32 -2.94
N LYS A 221 8.26 1.41 -3.69
CA LYS A 221 7.64 1.46 -5.02
C LYS A 221 8.62 2.10 -6.00
N MET A 222 8.48 1.75 -7.28
CA MET A 222 9.07 2.54 -8.36
C MET A 222 8.17 3.74 -8.66
N GLY A 223 8.77 4.90 -8.88
CA GLY A 223 8.09 6.19 -9.02
C GLY A 223 8.58 7.01 -10.20
#